data_AF-A0AA37WEV4-F1
#
_entry.id   AF-A0AA37WEV4-F1
#
_cell.length_a   1.000
_cell.length_b   1.000
_cell.length_c   1.000
_cell.angle_alpha   90.00
_cell.angle_beta   90.00
_cell.angle_gamma   90.00
#
_symmetry.space_group_name_H-M   'P 1'
#
loop_
_entity.id
_entity.type
_entity.pdbx_description
1 polymer ?
#
loop_
_entity_poly.entity_id
_entity_poly.type
_entity_poly.pdbx_seq_one_letter_code
_entity_poly.pdbx_strand_id
1 'polypeptide(L)'
;MDKLNKDQEAELNEWINTGEIDKFLVDKEPTERMDAKFYQMLEENRPLEKKQWSFTWLYKIALPMLLLVLTFYVGQQFGSSELEKIDQKDFATQLLSTENVGDKISLVSNTKIEENSDQKVIEALMFSLSNDESVNVRLACINTLYDYAYLPKVRTGLIQAISNQQSPVVLANLAEAINASGKKLSKEEFMELINKDLPPPIKKSIDDSLIKI
;
A
#
# COMPACT_ATOMS: atom_id res chain seq x y z
N MET A 1 30.83 29.77 3.57
CA MET A 1 31.36 28.48 3.11
C MET A 1 32.32 28.79 1.98
N ASP A 2 33.60 28.87 2.31
CA ASP A 2 34.66 29.19 1.35
C ASP A 2 34.93 27.93 0.53
N LYS A 3 34.83 28.03 -0.80
CA LYS A 3 35.09 26.88 -1.67
C LYS A 3 36.60 26.67 -1.69
N LEU A 4 37.05 25.46 -1.36
CA LEU A 4 38.46 25.08 -1.48
C LEU A 4 38.95 25.40 -2.90
N ASN A 5 40.13 26.03 -3.00
CA ASN A 5 40.74 26.27 -4.31
C ASN A 5 41.14 24.92 -4.94
N LYS A 6 41.15 24.86 -6.26
CA LYS A 6 41.49 23.70 -7.09
C LYS A 6 42.86 23.09 -6.74
N ASP A 7 43.78 23.92 -6.27
CA ASP A 7 45.09 23.49 -5.80
C ASP A 7 45.01 22.73 -4.47
N GLN A 8 44.11 23.15 -3.57
CA GLN A 8 43.88 22.47 -2.28
C GLN A 8 43.14 21.14 -2.47
N GLU A 9 42.22 21.06 -3.44
CA GLU A 9 41.60 19.79 -3.82
C GLU A 9 42.61 18.81 -4.43
N ALA A 10 43.60 19.32 -5.19
CA ALA A 10 44.66 18.50 -5.75
C ALA A 10 45.58 17.93 -4.65
N GLU A 11 45.99 18.76 -3.68
CA GLU A 11 46.78 18.31 -2.52
C GLU A 11 46.02 17.30 -1.65
N LEU A 12 44.73 17.54 -1.39
CA LEU A 12 43.91 16.61 -0.60
C LEU A 12 43.79 15.24 -1.30
N ASN A 13 43.61 15.24 -2.62
CA ASN A 13 43.52 14.01 -3.42
C ASN A 13 44.87 13.29 -3.53
N GLU A 14 45.99 14.01 -3.49
CA GLU A 14 47.33 13.41 -3.42
C GLU A 14 47.56 12.72 -2.07
N TRP A 15 47.16 13.35 -0.96
CA TRP A 15 47.22 12.76 0.37
C TRP A 15 46.30 11.54 0.54
N ILE A 16 45.11 11.54 -0.07
CA ILE A 16 44.18 10.40 -0.07
C ILE A 16 44.73 9.22 -0.87
N ASN A 17 45.33 9.47 -2.03
CA ASN A 17 45.77 8.41 -2.93
C ASN A 17 47.13 7.79 -2.54
N THR A 18 47.92 8.46 -1.71
CA THR A 18 49.22 7.95 -1.22
C THR A 18 49.08 6.99 -0.04
N GLY A 19 47.89 6.86 0.56
CA GLY A 19 47.65 6.01 1.73
C GLY A 19 48.39 6.47 2.99
N GLU A 20 48.97 7.68 2.99
CA GLU A 20 49.63 8.24 4.18
C GLU A 20 48.64 8.52 5.32
N ILE A 21 47.36 8.72 5.00
CA ILE A 21 46.28 8.90 5.97
C ILE A 21 46.09 7.64 6.82
N ASP A 22 46.16 6.46 6.20
CA ASP A 22 46.02 5.17 6.91
C ASP A 22 47.21 4.90 7.83
N LYS A 23 48.38 5.45 7.52
CA LYS A 23 49.59 5.38 8.36
C LYS A 23 49.47 6.23 9.62
N PHE A 24 48.63 7.25 9.60
CA PHE A 24 48.32 8.13 10.74
C PHE A 24 47.17 7.59 11.59
N LEU A 25 46.28 6.78 11.01
CA LEU A 25 45.17 6.08 11.68
C LEU A 25 45.52 4.66 12.11
N VAL A 26 46.82 4.37 12.29
CA VAL A 26 47.24 3.19 13.05
C VAL A 26 46.70 3.35 14.46
N ASP A 27 45.62 2.64 14.73
CA ASP A 27 45.07 2.43 16.07
C ASP A 27 46.17 1.74 16.88
N LYS A 28 47.02 2.54 17.51
CA LYS A 28 48.04 2.03 18.42
C LYS A 28 47.28 1.50 19.61
N GLU A 29 47.11 0.18 19.66
CA GLU A 29 46.57 -0.49 20.83
C GLU A 29 47.25 0.07 22.09
N PRO A 30 46.48 0.46 23.12
CA PRO A 30 47.04 0.97 24.35
C PRO A 30 48.09 -0.01 24.89
N THR A 31 49.27 0.48 25.25
CA THR A 31 50.27 -0.39 25.89
C THR A 31 49.68 -1.02 27.15
N GLU A 32 50.03 -2.27 27.49
CA GLU A 32 49.50 -2.98 28.68
C GLU A 32 49.57 -2.16 29.98
N ARG A 33 50.57 -1.26 30.11
CA ARG A 33 50.71 -0.35 31.25
C ARG A 33 49.66 0.76 31.32
N MET A 34 49.17 1.24 30.18
CA MET A 34 48.11 2.25 30.12
C MET A 34 46.76 1.62 30.48
N ASP A 35 46.51 0.40 30.04
CA ASP A 35 45.32 -0.37 30.41
C ASP A 35 45.29 -0.65 31.92
N ALA A 36 46.39 -1.14 32.49
CA ALA A 36 46.47 -1.41 33.93
C ALA A 36 46.16 -0.16 34.78
N LYS A 37 46.69 1.02 34.38
CA LYS A 37 46.40 2.29 35.06
C LYS A 37 44.95 2.74 34.87
N PHE A 38 44.40 2.54 33.68
CA PHE A 38 43.00 2.86 33.39
C PHE A 38 42.05 2.03 34.26
N TYR A 39 42.25 0.72 34.36
CA TYR A 39 41.45 -0.14 35.22
C TYR A 39 41.62 0.19 36.71
N GLN A 40 42.83 0.57 37.14
CA GLN A 40 43.07 1.06 38.49
C GLN A 40 42.28 2.35 38.80
N MET A 41 42.23 3.30 37.85
CA MET A 41 41.44 4.54 38.00
C MET A 41 39.93 4.31 37.97
N LEU A 42 39.46 3.28 37.24
CA LEU A 42 38.05 2.87 37.25
C LEU A 42 37.62 2.26 38.58
N GLU A 43 38.54 1.57 39.27
CA GLU A 43 38.28 1.04 40.61
C GLU A 43 38.35 2.11 41.68
N GLU A 44 39.29 3.05 41.58
CA GLU A 44 39.42 4.18 42.51
C GLU A 44 38.21 5.15 42.44
N ASN A 45 37.62 5.35 41.26
CA ASN A 45 36.45 6.21 41.05
C ASN A 45 35.13 5.45 40.91
N ARG A 46 35.07 4.17 41.28
CA ARG A 46 33.78 3.46 41.27
C ARG A 46 32.91 4.04 42.39
N PRO A 47 31.84 4.80 42.11
CA PRO A 47 30.97 5.26 43.17
C PRO A 47 30.40 4.02 43.85
N LEU A 48 30.56 3.92 45.18
CA LEU A 48 29.89 2.91 45.98
C LEU A 48 28.39 3.25 46.01
N GLU A 49 27.71 3.00 44.89
CA GLU A 49 26.26 3.08 44.78
C GLU A 49 25.66 1.95 45.62
N LYS A 50 25.44 2.25 46.90
CA LYS A 50 24.44 1.52 47.67
C LYS A 50 23.10 1.78 46.98
N LYS A 51 22.67 0.83 46.17
CA LYS A 51 21.40 0.82 45.42
C LYS A 51 20.22 0.86 46.40
N GLN A 52 19.86 2.07 46.83
CA GLN A 52 18.64 2.33 47.57
C GLN A 52 17.52 2.42 46.55
N TRP A 53 16.61 1.45 46.58
CA TRP A 53 15.44 1.42 45.70
C TRP A 53 14.51 2.58 46.04
N SER A 54 14.61 3.67 45.30
CA SER A 54 13.60 4.73 45.35
C SER A 54 12.39 4.30 44.51
N PHE A 55 11.30 3.91 45.19
CA PHE A 55 10.02 3.54 44.58
C PHE A 55 9.34 4.68 43.79
N THR A 56 9.94 5.88 43.75
CA THR A 56 9.41 7.05 43.03
C THR A 56 9.57 6.97 41.51
N TRP A 57 10.41 6.06 40.99
CA TRP A 57 10.54 5.85 39.54
C TRP A 57 9.32 5.13 38.93
N LEU A 58 8.57 4.36 39.73
CA LEU A 58 7.42 3.59 39.25
C LEU A 58 6.28 4.51 38.76
N TYR A 59 6.05 5.63 39.43
CA TYR A 59 5.04 6.61 39.00
C TYR A 59 5.38 7.27 37.66
N LYS A 60 6.67 7.35 37.28
CA LYS A 60 7.10 7.89 35.99
C LYS A 60 6.78 6.96 34.81
N ILE A 61 6.67 5.65 35.07
CA ILE A 61 6.30 4.64 34.07
C ILE A 61 4.78 4.37 34.08
N ALA A 62 4.13 4.54 35.23
CA ALA A 62 2.68 4.35 35.35
C ALA A 62 1.87 5.36 34.52
N LEU A 63 2.32 6.62 34.41
CA LEU A 63 1.62 7.65 33.65
C LEU A 63 1.53 7.35 32.13
N PRO A 64 2.61 7.03 31.41
CA PRO A 64 2.51 6.65 29.99
C PRO A 64 1.77 5.32 29.78
N MET A 65 1.89 4.38 30.73
CA MET A 65 1.15 3.11 30.65
C MET A 65 -0.36 3.30 30.79
N LEU A 66 -0.79 4.21 31.67
CA LEU A 66 -2.19 4.58 31.83
C LEU A 66 -2.72 5.32 30.60
N LEU A 67 -1.93 6.20 30.00
CA LEU A 67 -2.27 6.83 28.72
C LEU A 67 -2.42 5.80 27.60
N LEU A 68 -1.52 4.82 27.50
CA LEU A 68 -1.62 3.73 26.52
C LEU A 68 -2.89 2.92 26.69
N VAL A 69 -3.23 2.51 27.92
CA VAL A 69 -4.45 1.75 28.20
C VAL A 69 -5.69 2.57 27.89
N LEU A 70 -5.70 3.86 28.25
CA LEU A 70 -6.83 4.75 27.98
C LEU A 70 -7.00 4.99 26.49
N THR A 71 -5.92 5.28 25.76
CA THR A 71 -5.93 5.43 24.30
C THR A 71 -6.30 4.13 23.60
N PHE A 72 -5.84 2.98 24.07
CA PHE A 72 -6.22 1.67 23.53
C PHE A 72 -7.70 1.36 23.79
N TYR A 73 -8.23 1.70 24.97
CA TYR A 73 -9.63 1.49 25.32
C TYR A 73 -10.56 2.42 24.53
N VAL A 74 -10.20 3.70 24.39
CA VAL A 74 -10.88 4.65 23.48
C VAL A 74 -10.76 4.16 22.03
N GLY A 75 -9.58 3.69 21.62
CA GLY A 75 -9.35 3.14 20.29
C GLY A 75 -10.19 1.90 20.00
N GLN A 76 -10.45 1.03 20.98
CA GLN A 76 -11.39 -0.09 20.84
C GLN A 76 -12.84 0.39 20.74
N GLN A 77 -13.23 1.36 21.58
CA GLN A 77 -14.60 1.89 21.60
C GLN A 77 -14.97 2.70 20.34
N PHE A 78 -13.98 3.35 19.71
CA PHE A 78 -14.16 4.14 18.49
C PHE A 78 -13.64 3.43 17.21
N GLY A 79 -12.82 2.40 17.35
CA GLY A 79 -12.24 1.61 16.25
C GLY A 79 -13.17 0.50 15.74
N SER A 80 -14.30 0.31 16.41
CA SER A 80 -15.50 -0.24 15.80
C SER A 80 -16.37 0.92 15.31
N SER A 81 -15.86 1.75 14.40
CA SER A 81 -16.78 2.31 13.40
C SER A 81 -17.32 1.09 12.67
N GLU A 82 -18.44 0.60 13.20
CA GLU A 82 -19.52 0.00 12.45
C GLU A 82 -19.38 0.56 11.05
N LEU A 83 -18.82 -0.25 10.13
CA LEU A 83 -18.92 0.01 8.72
C LEU A 83 -20.42 -0.07 8.50
N GLU A 84 -21.08 1.07 8.73
CA GLU A 84 -22.50 1.25 8.69
C GLU A 84 -22.88 0.62 7.37
N LYS A 85 -23.68 -0.44 7.43
CA LYS A 85 -24.16 -1.10 6.21
C LYS A 85 -24.86 0.00 5.44
N ILE A 86 -24.15 0.60 4.50
CA ILE A 86 -24.67 1.68 3.70
C ILE A 86 -25.86 1.04 3.01
N ASP A 87 -27.07 1.52 3.32
CA ASP A 87 -28.27 1.01 2.66
C ASP A 87 -27.99 1.09 1.16
N GLN A 88 -28.38 0.08 0.41
CA GLN A 88 -27.94 -0.05 -0.98
C GLN A 88 -28.37 1.14 -1.84
N LYS A 89 -29.49 1.77 -1.46
CA LYS A 89 -29.95 3.03 -2.05
C LYS A 89 -29.03 4.20 -1.71
N ASP A 90 -28.55 4.24 -0.48
CA ASP A 90 -27.64 5.27 0.01
C ASP A 90 -26.27 5.11 -0.65
N PHE A 91 -25.78 3.88 -0.84
CA PHE A 91 -24.51 3.64 -1.52
C PHE A 91 -24.55 4.11 -2.97
N ALA A 92 -25.57 3.68 -3.73
CA ALA A 92 -25.71 4.06 -5.13
C ALA A 92 -25.80 5.58 -5.27
N THR A 93 -26.59 6.23 -4.41
CA THR A 93 -26.75 7.70 -4.43
C THR A 93 -25.45 8.40 -4.07
N GLN A 94 -24.76 7.93 -3.03
CA GLN A 94 -23.50 8.50 -2.56
C GLN A 94 -22.40 8.35 -3.61
N LEU A 95 -22.25 7.18 -4.23
CA LEU A 95 -21.26 6.95 -5.27
C LEU A 95 -21.47 7.85 -6.49
N LEU A 96 -22.73 8.02 -6.91
CA LEU A 96 -23.07 8.84 -8.07
C LEU A 96 -23.01 10.35 -7.80
N SER A 97 -23.24 10.77 -6.56
CA SER A 97 -23.25 12.19 -6.18
C SER A 97 -21.89 12.72 -5.71
N THR A 98 -20.97 11.82 -5.33
CA THR A 98 -19.62 12.22 -4.89
C THR A 98 -18.84 12.77 -6.09
N GLU A 99 -18.25 13.97 -5.99
CA GLU A 99 -17.45 14.55 -7.08
C GLU A 99 -15.96 14.18 -6.98
N ASN A 100 -15.45 14.04 -5.77
CA ASN A 100 -14.03 13.76 -5.53
C ASN A 100 -13.68 12.31 -5.92
N VAL A 101 -12.70 12.15 -6.81
CA VAL A 101 -12.23 10.86 -7.31
C VAL A 101 -11.68 9.96 -6.18
N GLY A 102 -10.93 10.52 -5.24
CA GLY A 102 -10.37 9.77 -4.11
C GLY A 102 -11.45 9.24 -3.18
N ASP A 103 -12.48 10.04 -2.91
CA ASP A 103 -13.61 9.65 -2.07
C ASP A 103 -14.43 8.54 -2.74
N LYS A 104 -14.67 8.63 -4.06
CA LYS A 104 -15.30 7.54 -4.83
C LYS A 104 -14.50 6.24 -4.73
N ILE A 105 -13.19 6.28 -4.95
CA ILE A 105 -12.32 5.10 -4.88
C ILE A 105 -12.38 4.49 -3.48
N SER A 106 -12.32 5.31 -2.43
CA SER A 106 -12.42 4.87 -1.04
C SER A 106 -13.78 4.20 -0.77
N LEU A 107 -14.88 4.83 -1.20
CA LEU A 107 -16.23 4.31 -1.04
C LEU A 107 -16.40 2.95 -1.73
N VAL A 108 -15.92 2.82 -2.97
CA VAL A 108 -15.98 1.58 -3.75
C VAL A 108 -15.12 0.47 -3.15
N SER A 109 -13.88 0.80 -2.74
CA SER A 109 -12.91 -0.18 -2.23
C SER A 109 -13.28 -0.70 -0.84
N ASN A 110 -14.03 0.08 -0.06
CA ASN A 110 -14.48 -0.30 1.28
C ASN A 110 -15.86 -0.97 1.28
N THR A 111 -16.54 -1.02 0.13
CA THR A 111 -17.86 -1.65 0.03
C THR A 111 -17.73 -3.18 0.10
N LYS A 112 -18.65 -3.80 0.84
CA LYS A 112 -18.83 -5.26 0.86
C LYS A 112 -20.17 -5.58 0.25
N ILE A 113 -20.21 -6.59 -0.61
CA ILE A 113 -21.42 -7.00 -1.32
C ILE A 113 -21.92 -8.30 -0.68
N GLU A 114 -23.12 -8.27 -0.14
CA GLU A 114 -23.86 -9.44 0.30
C GLU A 114 -24.65 -10.01 -0.89
N GLU A 115 -24.30 -11.25 -1.31
CA GLU A 115 -24.73 -11.87 -2.57
C GLU A 115 -26.23 -11.79 -2.89
N ASN A 116 -27.09 -11.86 -1.88
CA ASN A 116 -28.56 -11.89 -2.03
C ASN A 116 -29.23 -10.55 -1.75
N SER A 117 -28.57 -9.65 -1.03
CA SER A 117 -29.12 -8.34 -0.68
C SER A 117 -28.71 -7.32 -1.73
N ASP A 118 -27.44 -7.26 -2.11
CA ASP A 118 -26.80 -6.03 -2.61
C ASP A 118 -26.87 -5.84 -4.13
N GLN A 119 -28.01 -6.18 -4.72
CA GLN A 119 -28.22 -6.07 -6.17
C GLN A 119 -28.00 -4.64 -6.69
N LYS A 120 -28.43 -3.62 -5.94
CA LYS A 120 -28.27 -2.21 -6.32
C LYS A 120 -26.83 -1.72 -6.21
N VAL A 121 -26.08 -2.24 -5.25
CA VAL A 121 -24.65 -1.95 -5.11
C VAL A 121 -23.91 -2.45 -6.35
N ILE A 122 -24.19 -3.70 -6.77
CA ILE A 122 -23.63 -4.27 -8.01
C ILE A 122 -24.01 -3.41 -9.23
N GLU A 123 -25.27 -2.99 -9.34
CA GLU A 123 -25.73 -2.13 -10.46
C GLU A 123 -25.02 -0.77 -10.47
N ALA A 124 -24.84 -0.15 -9.30
CA ALA A 124 -24.12 1.12 -9.17
C ALA A 124 -22.64 0.98 -9.53
N LEU A 125 -21.99 -0.10 -9.09
CA LEU A 125 -20.60 -0.41 -9.45
C LEU A 125 -20.45 -0.66 -10.96
N MET A 126 -21.37 -1.39 -11.59
CA MET A 126 -21.37 -1.62 -13.04
C MET A 126 -21.60 -0.33 -13.83
N PHE A 127 -22.49 0.53 -13.34
CA PHE A 127 -22.73 1.84 -13.93
C PHE A 127 -21.48 2.72 -13.83
N SER A 128 -20.83 2.77 -12.66
CA SER A 128 -19.60 3.53 -12.45
C SER A 128 -18.43 2.98 -13.29
N LEU A 129 -18.28 1.66 -13.36
CA LEU A 129 -17.34 1.00 -14.28
C LEU A 129 -17.56 1.43 -15.73
N SER A 130 -18.81 1.56 -16.18
CA SER A 130 -19.09 1.89 -17.59
C SER A 130 -18.98 3.38 -17.90
N ASN A 131 -19.25 4.26 -16.93
CA ASN A 131 -19.49 5.68 -17.20
C ASN A 131 -18.63 6.65 -16.39
N ASP A 132 -17.92 6.21 -15.35
CA ASP A 132 -17.11 7.14 -14.55
C ASP A 132 -15.95 7.69 -15.38
N GLU A 133 -15.74 9.00 -15.35
CA GLU A 133 -14.71 9.69 -16.11
C GLU A 133 -13.31 9.21 -15.72
N SER A 134 -13.10 8.92 -14.43
CA SER A 134 -11.81 8.55 -13.88
C SER A 134 -11.50 7.07 -14.13
N VAL A 135 -10.39 6.83 -14.83
CA VAL A 135 -9.81 5.48 -15.01
C VAL A 135 -9.64 4.77 -13.67
N ASN A 136 -9.22 5.49 -12.63
CA ASN A 136 -8.94 4.91 -11.33
C ASN A 136 -10.21 4.44 -10.60
N VAL A 137 -11.33 5.15 -10.77
CA VAL A 137 -12.63 4.72 -10.21
C VAL A 137 -13.12 3.48 -10.95
N ARG A 138 -12.99 3.44 -12.29
CA ARG A 138 -13.33 2.25 -13.08
C ARG A 138 -12.51 1.03 -12.65
N LEU A 139 -11.20 1.20 -12.41
CA LEU A 139 -10.33 0.14 -11.88
C LEU A 139 -10.75 -0.30 -10.47
N ALA A 140 -11.07 0.64 -9.58
CA ALA A 140 -11.59 0.31 -8.25
C ALA A 140 -12.87 -0.52 -8.34
N CYS A 141 -13.79 -0.17 -9.25
CA CYS A 141 -15.01 -0.94 -9.47
C CYS A 141 -14.71 -2.36 -9.97
N ILE A 142 -13.76 -2.53 -10.90
CA ILE A 142 -13.33 -3.87 -11.36
C ILE A 142 -12.79 -4.70 -10.20
N ASN A 143 -11.90 -4.12 -9.39
CA ASN A 143 -11.29 -4.81 -8.25
C ASN A 143 -12.34 -5.22 -7.21
N THR A 144 -13.31 -4.34 -6.92
CA THR A 144 -14.40 -4.68 -6.00
C THR A 144 -15.31 -5.77 -6.59
N LEU A 145 -15.64 -5.71 -7.89
CA LEU A 145 -16.49 -6.70 -8.55
C LEU A 145 -15.79 -8.04 -8.77
N TYR A 146 -14.47 -8.05 -8.86
CA TYR A 146 -13.63 -9.24 -9.07
C TYR A 146 -13.93 -10.34 -8.05
N ASP A 147 -14.00 -9.97 -6.77
CA ASP A 147 -14.25 -10.91 -5.68
C ASP A 147 -15.62 -11.61 -5.80
N TYR A 148 -16.55 -11.03 -6.55
CA TYR A 148 -17.92 -11.52 -6.75
C TYR A 148 -18.16 -12.06 -8.17
N ALA A 149 -17.12 -12.23 -8.98
CA ALA A 149 -17.25 -12.64 -10.37
C ALA A 149 -17.71 -14.12 -10.55
N TYR A 150 -17.82 -14.89 -9.46
CA TYR A 150 -18.52 -16.17 -9.45
C TYR A 150 -20.04 -16.00 -9.64
N LEU A 151 -20.61 -14.84 -9.30
CA LEU A 151 -22.03 -14.52 -9.54
C LEU A 151 -22.28 -14.30 -11.04
N PRO A 152 -23.25 -15.00 -11.67
CA PRO A 152 -23.50 -14.88 -13.12
C PRO A 152 -23.80 -13.46 -13.59
N LYS A 153 -24.47 -12.65 -12.76
CA LYS A 153 -24.79 -11.25 -13.05
C LYS A 153 -23.53 -10.38 -13.11
N VAL A 154 -22.62 -10.55 -12.14
CA VAL A 154 -21.37 -9.79 -12.09
C VAL A 154 -20.49 -10.16 -13.29
N ARG A 155 -20.36 -11.46 -13.56
CA ARG A 155 -19.58 -11.95 -14.71
C ARG A 155 -20.07 -11.37 -16.04
N THR A 156 -21.38 -11.44 -16.30
CA THR A 156 -21.98 -10.90 -17.52
C THR A 156 -21.74 -9.39 -17.63
N GLY A 157 -21.89 -8.66 -16.52
CA GLY A 157 -21.65 -7.22 -16.50
C GLY A 157 -20.20 -6.84 -16.80
N LEU A 158 -19.21 -7.57 -16.25
CA LEU A 158 -17.79 -7.35 -16.54
C LEU A 158 -17.47 -7.58 -18.03
N ILE A 159 -18.07 -8.61 -18.65
CA ILE A 159 -17.91 -8.88 -20.09
C ILE A 159 -18.53 -7.74 -20.93
N GLN A 160 -19.75 -7.32 -20.58
CA GLN A 160 -20.43 -6.22 -21.28
C GLN A 160 -19.70 -4.89 -21.15
N ALA A 161 -19.00 -4.67 -20.04
CA ALA A 161 -18.25 -3.44 -19.83
C ALA A 161 -17.13 -3.25 -20.88
N ILE A 162 -16.56 -4.34 -21.41
CA ILE A 162 -15.44 -4.30 -22.38
C ILE A 162 -15.75 -3.39 -23.57
N SER A 163 -16.95 -3.51 -24.15
CA SER A 163 -17.34 -2.76 -25.36
C SER A 163 -17.35 -1.24 -25.15
N ASN A 164 -17.50 -0.79 -23.92
CA ASN A 164 -17.58 0.63 -23.57
C ASN A 164 -16.25 1.20 -23.06
N GLN A 165 -15.19 0.37 -22.93
CA GLN A 165 -13.90 0.83 -22.42
C GLN A 165 -12.93 1.21 -23.54
N GLN A 166 -12.41 2.43 -23.47
CA GLN A 166 -11.34 2.91 -24.36
C GLN A 166 -9.95 2.83 -23.72
N SER A 167 -9.87 2.70 -22.39
CA SER A 167 -8.60 2.69 -21.67
C SER A 167 -7.93 1.30 -21.74
N PRO A 168 -6.70 1.18 -22.28
CA PRO A 168 -5.98 -0.09 -22.36
C PRO A 168 -5.79 -0.75 -20.98
N VAL A 169 -5.57 0.05 -19.94
CA VAL A 169 -5.37 -0.46 -18.57
C VAL A 169 -6.66 -1.07 -18.02
N VAL A 170 -7.80 -0.43 -18.25
CA VAL A 170 -9.11 -0.95 -17.81
C VAL A 170 -9.44 -2.24 -18.56
N LEU A 171 -9.18 -2.28 -19.87
CA LEU A 171 -9.38 -3.49 -20.68
C LEU A 171 -8.54 -4.68 -20.19
N ALA A 172 -7.26 -4.43 -19.84
CA ALA A 172 -6.39 -5.48 -19.30
C ALA A 172 -6.90 -6.03 -17.96
N ASN A 173 -7.34 -5.15 -17.05
CA ASN A 173 -7.87 -5.55 -15.74
C ASN A 173 -9.22 -6.29 -15.88
N LEU A 174 -10.08 -5.89 -16.82
CA LEU A 174 -11.31 -6.64 -17.13
C LEU A 174 -10.99 -8.05 -17.62
N ALA A 175 -10.01 -8.20 -18.51
CA ALA A 175 -9.59 -9.50 -19.02
C ALA A 175 -9.08 -10.41 -17.89
N GLU A 176 -8.26 -9.86 -16.98
CA GLU A 176 -7.77 -10.56 -15.78
C GLU A 176 -8.94 -10.97 -14.87
N ALA A 177 -9.87 -10.06 -14.60
CA ALA A 177 -11.02 -10.32 -13.75
C ALA A 177 -11.93 -11.42 -14.29
N ILE A 178 -12.16 -11.44 -15.60
CA ILE A 178 -12.96 -12.47 -16.25
C ILE A 178 -12.24 -13.82 -16.17
N ASN A 179 -10.93 -13.86 -16.43
CA ASN A 179 -10.14 -15.09 -16.41
C ASN A 179 -10.12 -15.75 -15.02
N ALA A 180 -9.95 -14.95 -13.96
CA ALA A 180 -9.87 -15.46 -12.60
C ALA A 180 -11.23 -15.92 -12.03
N SER A 181 -12.35 -15.43 -12.58
CA SER A 181 -13.71 -15.69 -12.08
C SER A 181 -14.26 -17.13 -12.23
N GLY A 182 -13.45 -18.08 -12.70
CA GLY A 182 -13.70 -19.50 -12.41
C GLY A 182 -14.52 -20.29 -13.43
N LYS A 183 -14.54 -19.91 -14.70
CA LYS A 183 -14.57 -20.91 -15.78
C LYS A 183 -13.48 -20.53 -16.76
N LYS A 184 -12.67 -21.51 -17.17
CA LYS A 184 -11.94 -21.43 -18.43
C LYS A 184 -13.02 -21.28 -19.52
N LEU A 185 -13.46 -20.05 -19.78
CA LEU A 185 -14.10 -19.73 -21.05
C LEU A 185 -13.11 -20.25 -22.07
N SER A 186 -13.54 -21.18 -22.91
CA SER A 186 -12.64 -21.59 -23.99
C SER A 186 -12.30 -20.32 -24.78
N LYS A 187 -11.13 -20.29 -25.41
CA LYS A 187 -10.74 -19.15 -26.26
C LYS A 187 -11.88 -18.82 -27.22
N GLU A 188 -12.60 -19.83 -27.69
CA GLU A 188 -13.76 -19.73 -28.57
C GLU A 188 -14.99 -19.09 -27.89
N GLU A 189 -15.38 -19.48 -26.68
CA GLU A 189 -16.51 -18.87 -25.95
C GLU A 189 -16.21 -17.41 -25.56
N PHE A 190 -14.97 -17.13 -25.16
CA PHE A 190 -14.49 -15.77 -24.89
C PHE A 190 -14.51 -14.92 -26.16
N MET A 191 -14.02 -15.47 -27.28
CA MET A 191 -14.02 -14.81 -28.59
C MET A 191 -15.42 -14.66 -29.16
N GLU A 192 -16.36 -15.56 -28.89
CA GLU A 192 -17.75 -15.44 -29.34
C GLU A 192 -18.48 -14.31 -28.60
N LEU A 193 -18.28 -14.21 -27.27
CA LEU A 193 -18.78 -13.10 -26.45
C LEU A 193 -18.17 -11.76 -26.88
N ILE A 194 -16.88 -11.74 -27.17
CA ILE A 194 -16.18 -10.56 -27.68
C ILE A 194 -16.65 -10.19 -29.10
N ASN A 195 -16.81 -11.18 -29.98
CA ASN A 195 -17.16 -10.96 -31.39
C ASN A 195 -18.57 -10.41 -31.58
N LYS A 196 -19.47 -10.63 -30.61
CA LYS A 196 -20.86 -10.19 -30.70
C LYS A 196 -21.02 -8.69 -30.46
N ASP A 197 -20.12 -8.06 -29.69
CA ASP A 197 -20.30 -6.67 -29.21
C ASP A 197 -19.05 -5.76 -29.27
N LEU A 198 -17.89 -6.20 -29.80
CA LEU A 198 -16.68 -5.34 -29.88
C LEU A 198 -16.39 -4.76 -31.28
N PRO A 199 -16.03 -3.46 -31.38
CA PRO A 199 -15.54 -2.86 -32.61
C PRO A 199 -14.15 -3.42 -33.02
N PRO A 200 -13.83 -3.49 -34.34
CA PRO A 200 -12.63 -4.16 -34.88
C PRO A 200 -11.26 -3.79 -34.26
N PRO A 201 -10.98 -2.53 -33.84
CA PRO A 201 -9.68 -2.16 -33.29
C PRO A 201 -9.34 -2.85 -31.97
N ILE A 202 -10.36 -3.24 -31.20
CA ILE A 202 -10.19 -3.80 -29.85
C ILE A 202 -9.83 -5.29 -29.90
N LYS A 203 -10.24 -6.01 -30.97
CA LYS A 203 -9.90 -7.43 -31.17
C LYS A 203 -8.39 -7.67 -31.22
N LYS A 204 -7.65 -6.78 -31.88
CA LYS A 204 -6.18 -6.90 -32.01
C LYS A 204 -5.45 -6.75 -30.67
N SER A 205 -5.87 -5.81 -29.83
CA SER A 205 -5.25 -5.57 -28.51
C SER A 205 -5.52 -6.70 -27.51
N ILE A 206 -6.67 -7.38 -27.63
CA ILE A 206 -7.00 -8.56 -26.82
C ILE A 206 -6.19 -9.76 -27.29
N ASP A 207 -6.09 -10.01 -28.60
CA ASP A 207 -5.27 -11.10 -29.15
C ASP A 207 -3.79 -10.99 -28.70
N ASP A 208 -3.21 -9.80 -28.76
CA ASP A 208 -1.81 -9.57 -28.34
C ASP A 208 -1.59 -9.79 -26.82
N SER A 209 -2.63 -9.56 -25.99
CA SER A 209 -2.58 -9.76 -24.54
C SER A 209 -2.76 -11.23 -24.16
N LEU A 210 -3.55 -11.99 -24.93
CA LEU A 210 -3.77 -13.43 -24.75
C LEU A 210 -2.58 -14.28 -25.23
N ILE A 211 -1.74 -13.77 -26.15
CA ILE A 211 -0.54 -14.47 -26.65
C ILE A 211 0.62 -14.43 -25.64
N LYS A 212 0.60 -13.51 -24.67
CA LYS A 212 1.66 -13.33 -23.66
C LYS A 212 1.44 -14.10 -22.36
N ILE A 213 0.38 -14.90 -22.26
CA ILE A 213 0.07 -15.81 -21.15
C ILE A 213 0.39 -17.24 -21.58
#